data_AF-A0A6S6R414-F1
#
_entry.id   AF-A0A6S6R414-F1
#
_cell.length_a   1.000
_cell.length_b   1.000
_cell.length_c   1.000
_cell.angle_alpha   90.00
_cell.angle_beta   90.00
_cell.angle_gamma   90.00
#
_symmetry.space_group_name_H-M   'P 1'
#
loop_
_entity.id
_entity.type
_entity.pdbx_description
1 polymer ?
#
loop_
_entity_poly.entity_id
_entity_poly.type
_entity_poly.pdbx_seq_one_letter_code
_entity_poly.pdbx_strand_id
1 'polypeptide(L)'
;MSFRQTLLSQNNGKGTPKQVYELLAEKQYYLAYSMAKSLEIQQPSTPLYMNIALCLTRIGEEKEAIVYLQKAFQLNHGVPDTSNNQFSLRDLQFLRAEDEDEAYLKPLNPEVEYPLTLLDFRIELLLLHLYMCSKNIDAMKRIISKYRRFQLGSIDKAIQYIERIQENE
;
A
#
# COMPACT_ATOMS: atom_id res chain seq x y z
N MET A 1 14.07 -35.06 -7.29
CA MET A 1 12.96 -34.78 -6.36
C MET A 1 12.88 -33.28 -6.17
N SER A 2 11.72 -32.69 -6.44
CA SER A 2 11.54 -31.24 -6.56
C SER A 2 11.48 -30.57 -5.18
N PHE A 3 12.29 -29.52 -4.98
CA PHE A 3 12.29 -28.64 -3.80
C PHE A 3 10.90 -28.05 -3.47
N ARG A 4 9.93 -28.13 -4.40
CA ARG A 4 8.55 -27.65 -4.22
C ARG A 4 7.68 -28.54 -3.33
N GLN A 5 8.04 -29.82 -3.11
CA GLN A 5 7.21 -30.73 -2.31
C GLN A 5 7.50 -30.66 -0.80
N THR A 6 8.62 -30.08 -0.38
CA THR A 6 9.05 -30.12 1.03
C THR A 6 8.50 -28.99 1.89
N LEU A 7 8.06 -27.87 1.30
CA LEU A 7 7.43 -26.77 2.06
C LEU A 7 5.94 -26.98 2.33
N LEU A 8 5.30 -27.93 1.63
CA LEU A 8 3.89 -28.26 1.84
C LEU A 8 3.66 -29.24 3.01
N SER A 9 4.72 -29.89 3.54
CA SER A 9 4.56 -30.93 4.57
C SER A 9 4.76 -30.45 6.01
N GLN A 10 5.00 -29.16 6.25
CA GLN A 10 5.07 -28.58 7.61
C GLN A 10 3.97 -27.54 7.89
N ASN A 11 2.94 -27.49 7.04
CA ASN A 11 1.82 -26.57 7.21
C ASN A 11 0.77 -27.17 8.16
N ASN A 12 0.99 -26.99 9.46
CA ASN A 12 -0.08 -27.04 10.46
C ASN A 12 -1.08 -25.90 10.21
N GLY A 13 -1.94 -26.00 9.19
CA GLY A 13 -3.25 -25.33 9.04
C GLY A 13 -3.39 -23.82 9.30
N LYS A 14 -2.32 -23.07 9.56
CA LYS A 14 -2.33 -21.65 9.89
C LYS A 14 -1.44 -20.95 8.88
N GLY A 15 -2.07 -20.22 7.97
CA GLY A 15 -1.33 -19.37 7.06
C GLY A 15 -0.47 -18.38 7.86
N THR A 16 0.74 -18.09 7.37
CA THR A 16 1.59 -17.07 7.98
C THR A 16 1.58 -15.80 7.12
N PRO A 17 1.74 -14.60 7.72
CA PRO A 17 1.91 -13.38 6.93
C PRO A 17 3.04 -13.49 5.91
N LYS A 18 4.10 -14.25 6.22
CA LYS A 18 5.22 -14.53 5.31
C LYS A 18 4.76 -15.23 4.03
N GLN A 19 3.91 -16.25 4.16
CA GLN A 19 3.35 -16.95 3.00
C GLN A 19 2.51 -16.01 2.13
N VAL A 20 1.78 -15.06 2.71
CA VAL A 20 1.06 -14.03 1.94
C VAL A 20 2.04 -13.18 1.13
N TYR A 21 3.15 -12.76 1.74
CA TYR A 21 4.20 -12.01 1.06
C TYR A 21 4.82 -12.80 -0.11
N GLU A 22 5.13 -14.09 0.11
CA GLU A 22 5.67 -14.98 -0.92
C GLU A 22 4.68 -15.17 -2.08
N LEU A 23 3.40 -15.40 -1.79
CA LEU A 23 2.35 -15.53 -2.80
C LEU A 23 2.18 -14.24 -3.63
N LEU A 24 2.30 -13.07 -3.00
CA LEU A 24 2.29 -11.78 -3.69
C LEU A 24 3.50 -11.61 -4.61
N ALA A 25 4.68 -12.06 -4.18
CA ALA A 25 5.89 -12.06 -5.01
C ALA A 25 5.74 -13.01 -6.21
N GLU A 26 5.07 -14.15 -6.03
CA GLU A 26 4.71 -15.09 -7.09
C GLU A 26 3.52 -14.65 -7.96
N LYS A 27 2.94 -13.46 -7.71
CA LYS A 27 1.78 -12.90 -8.41
C LYS A 27 0.49 -13.75 -8.28
N GLN A 28 0.40 -14.56 -7.23
CA GLN A 28 -0.79 -15.37 -6.94
C GLN A 28 -1.82 -14.58 -6.13
N TYR A 29 -2.37 -13.50 -6.73
CA TYR A 29 -3.15 -12.48 -6.00
C TYR A 29 -4.42 -13.03 -5.31
N TYR A 30 -5.16 -13.94 -5.96
CA TYR A 30 -6.38 -14.51 -5.37
C TYR A 30 -6.10 -15.41 -4.17
N LEU A 31 -5.03 -16.21 -4.22
CA LEU A 31 -4.60 -17.08 -3.12
C LEU A 31 -4.01 -16.25 -1.98
N ALA A 32 -3.22 -15.24 -2.30
CA ALA A 32 -2.71 -14.28 -1.31
C ALA A 32 -3.86 -13.58 -0.59
N TYR A 33 -4.88 -13.11 -1.32
CA TYR A 33 -6.05 -12.45 -0.73
C TYR A 33 -6.84 -13.36 0.21
N SER A 34 -7.19 -14.57 -0.22
CA SER A 34 -7.99 -15.50 0.60
C SER A 34 -7.28 -15.85 1.91
N MET A 35 -5.97 -16.05 1.84
CA MET A 35 -5.12 -16.31 2.99
C MET A 35 -5.00 -15.08 3.90
N ALA A 36 -4.70 -13.91 3.33
CA ALA A 36 -4.56 -12.68 4.09
C ALA A 36 -5.85 -12.28 4.82
N LYS A 37 -7.01 -12.51 4.19
CA LYS A 37 -8.33 -12.31 4.80
C LYS A 37 -8.57 -13.21 6.00
N SER A 38 -8.08 -14.46 5.96
CA SER A 38 -8.16 -15.35 7.12
C SER A 38 -7.25 -14.88 8.28
N LEU A 39 -6.14 -14.23 7.95
CA LEU A 39 -5.17 -13.71 8.91
C LEU A 39 -5.60 -12.38 9.54
N GLU A 40 -6.43 -11.58 8.87
CA GLU A 40 -6.97 -10.31 9.38
C GLU A 40 -7.60 -10.48 10.78
N ILE A 41 -8.29 -11.60 11.03
CA ILE A 41 -8.95 -11.88 12.31
C ILE A 41 -7.93 -12.24 13.41
N GLN A 42 -6.83 -12.88 13.03
CA GLN A 42 -5.86 -13.43 13.98
C GLN A 42 -4.74 -12.45 14.32
N GLN A 43 -4.26 -11.70 13.33
CA GLN A 43 -3.08 -10.83 13.43
C GLN A 43 -3.28 -9.55 12.61
N PRO A 44 -4.23 -8.67 13.00
CA PRO A 44 -4.42 -7.41 12.31
C PRO A 44 -3.17 -6.55 12.43
N SER A 45 -2.65 -6.08 11.30
CA SER A 45 -1.48 -5.22 11.24
C SER A 45 -1.50 -4.36 9.98
N THR A 46 -0.82 -3.22 10.02
CA THR A 46 -0.73 -2.31 8.86
C THR A 46 -0.11 -3.00 7.64
N PRO A 47 1.02 -3.74 7.75
CA PRO A 47 1.57 -4.46 6.59
C PRO A 47 0.60 -5.50 6.01
N LEU A 48 -0.17 -6.19 6.86
CA LEU A 48 -1.17 -7.15 6.38
C LEU A 48 -2.30 -6.44 5.61
N TYR A 49 -2.85 -5.35 6.15
CA TYR A 49 -3.90 -4.58 5.46
C TYR A 49 -3.41 -3.98 4.15
N MET A 50 -2.17 -3.49 4.10
CA MET A 50 -1.57 -3.02 2.85
C MET A 50 -1.39 -4.15 1.84
N ASN A 51 -0.93 -5.32 2.27
CA ASN A 51 -0.81 -6.49 1.40
C ASN A 51 -2.17 -6.96 0.87
N ILE A 52 -3.23 -6.92 1.68
CA ILE A 52 -4.62 -7.17 1.24
C ILE A 52 -5.04 -6.14 0.19
N ALA A 53 -4.82 -4.85 0.44
CA ALA A 53 -5.14 -3.79 -0.51
C ALA A 53 -4.41 -3.99 -1.84
N LEU A 54 -3.12 -4.34 -1.81
CA LEU A 54 -2.36 -4.66 -3.01
C LEU A 54 -2.93 -5.86 -3.77
N CYS A 55 -3.37 -6.92 -3.08
CA CYS A 55 -4.04 -8.03 -3.74
C CYS A 55 -5.31 -7.54 -4.46
N LEU A 56 -6.14 -6.77 -3.77
CA LEU A 56 -7.40 -6.25 -4.31
C LEU A 56 -7.17 -5.32 -5.51
N THR A 57 -6.17 -4.43 -5.44
CA THR A 57 -5.76 -3.58 -6.57
C THR A 57 -5.37 -4.42 -7.79
N ARG A 58 -4.65 -5.54 -7.59
CA ARG A 58 -4.24 -6.43 -8.69
C ARG A 58 -5.37 -7.32 -9.22
N ILE A 59 -6.37 -7.60 -8.39
CA ILE A 59 -7.59 -8.32 -8.77
C ILE A 59 -8.58 -7.40 -9.50
N GLY A 60 -8.48 -6.08 -9.30
CA GLY A 60 -9.38 -5.07 -9.89
C GLY A 60 -10.46 -4.56 -8.94
N GLU A 61 -10.44 -4.97 -7.67
CA GLU A 61 -11.39 -4.57 -6.63
C GLU A 61 -10.95 -3.28 -5.92
N GLU A 62 -10.86 -2.20 -6.69
CA GLU A 62 -10.29 -0.92 -6.22
C GLU A 62 -11.04 -0.32 -5.03
N LYS A 63 -12.37 -0.45 -5.00
CA LYS A 63 -13.20 0.08 -3.90
C LYS A 63 -12.90 -0.60 -2.58
N GLU A 64 -12.76 -1.92 -2.58
CA GLU A 64 -12.37 -2.67 -1.37
C GLU A 64 -10.93 -2.36 -0.97
N ALA A 65 -10.03 -2.20 -1.94
CA ALA A 65 -8.64 -1.83 -1.66
C ALA A 65 -8.53 -0.51 -0.89
N ILE A 66 -9.32 0.51 -1.26
CA ILE A 66 -9.40 1.79 -0.55
C ILE A 66 -9.85 1.60 0.91
N VAL A 67 -10.85 0.75 1.16
CA VAL A 67 -11.34 0.47 2.52
C VAL A 67 -10.24 -0.15 3.38
N TYR A 68 -9.48 -1.10 2.83
CA TYR A 68 -8.36 -1.72 3.55
C TYR A 68 -7.22 -0.75 3.82
N LEU A 69 -6.93 0.17 2.89
CA LEU A 69 -5.94 1.23 3.10
C LEU A 69 -6.38 2.21 4.19
N GLN A 70 -7.67 2.54 4.25
CA GLN A 70 -8.21 3.37 5.34
C GLN A 70 -8.11 2.66 6.69
N LYS A 71 -8.37 1.34 6.76
CA LYS A 71 -8.13 0.55 7.98
C LYS A 71 -6.65 0.56 8.38
N ALA A 72 -5.74 0.39 7.42
CA ALA A 72 -4.29 0.44 7.65
C ALA A 72 -3.87 1.80 8.23
N PHE A 73 -4.37 2.88 7.64
CA PHE A 73 -4.10 4.24 8.10
C PHE A 73 -4.67 4.51 9.50
N GLN A 74 -5.90 4.06 9.77
CA GLN A 74 -6.52 4.17 11.10
C GLN A 74 -5.76 3.39 12.17
N LEU A 75 -5.22 2.22 11.82
CA LEU A 75 -4.43 1.41 12.75
C LEU A 75 -3.11 2.09 13.12
N ASN A 76 -2.46 2.77 12.16
CA ASN A 76 -1.25 3.55 12.42
C ASN A 76 -1.53 4.80 13.28
N HIS A 77 -2.62 5.52 12.99
CA HIS A 77 -2.84 6.82 13.60
C HIS A 77 -3.64 6.77 14.89
N GLY A 78 -4.57 5.82 15.09
CA GLY A 78 -5.31 5.53 16.34
C GLY A 78 -6.07 6.68 17.04
N VAL A 79 -5.77 7.94 16.74
CA VAL A 79 -6.05 9.19 17.46
C VAL A 79 -5.88 10.35 16.44
N PRO A 80 -6.61 11.47 16.54
CA PRO A 80 -6.54 12.55 15.56
C PRO A 80 -5.12 13.13 15.42
N ASP A 81 -4.70 13.18 14.15
CA ASP A 81 -3.42 13.66 13.62
C ASP A 81 -3.04 15.05 14.16
N THR A 82 -1.92 15.13 14.89
CA THR A 82 -1.29 16.41 15.30
C THR A 82 0.21 16.46 14.98
N SER A 83 0.78 15.42 14.35
CA SER A 83 2.16 15.49 13.88
C SER A 83 2.20 16.26 12.57
N ASN A 84 2.62 17.52 12.64
CA ASN A 84 3.27 18.17 11.50
C ASN A 84 4.35 17.21 10.99
N ASN A 85 4.09 16.51 9.88
CA ASN A 85 5.07 15.60 9.25
C ASN A 85 6.27 16.41 8.79
N GLN A 86 7.23 16.60 9.70
CA GLN A 86 8.56 17.12 9.43
C GLN A 86 9.42 15.94 9.03
N PHE A 87 9.53 15.71 7.73
CA PHE A 87 10.48 14.75 7.20
C PHE A 87 11.88 15.35 7.27
N SER A 88 12.83 14.60 7.81
CA SER A 88 14.25 14.98 7.70
C SER A 88 14.70 14.88 6.23
N LEU A 89 15.82 15.52 5.89
CA LEU A 89 16.39 15.41 4.54
C LEU A 89 16.64 13.95 4.14
N ARG A 90 17.06 13.12 5.11
CA ARG A 90 17.29 11.68 4.90
C ARG A 90 16.00 10.93 4.60
N ASP A 91 14.92 11.23 5.34
CA ASP A 91 13.61 10.62 5.09
C ASP A 91 13.12 11.00 3.69
N LEU A 92 13.29 12.26 3.28
CA LEU A 92 12.89 12.72 1.95
C LEU A 92 13.67 12.03 0.82
N GLN A 93 14.97 11.83 0.99
CA GLN A 93 15.76 11.07 0.02
C GLN A 93 15.26 9.62 -0.10
N PHE A 94 14.94 9.00 1.03
CA PHE A 94 14.38 7.65 1.06
C PHE A 94 13.01 7.58 0.40
N LEU A 95 12.10 8.52 0.71
CA LEU A 95 10.77 8.60 0.11
C LEU A 95 10.82 8.83 -1.41
N ARG A 96 11.77 9.63 -1.89
CA ARG A 96 11.98 9.85 -3.33
C ARG A 96 12.43 8.58 -4.03
N ALA A 97 13.41 7.86 -3.46
CA ALA A 97 13.86 6.59 -4.02
C ALA A 97 12.71 5.56 -4.06
N GLU A 98 11.91 5.50 -2.99
CA GLU A 98 10.73 4.64 -2.90
C GLU A 98 9.65 4.99 -3.93
N ASP A 99 9.44 6.29 -4.20
CA ASP A 99 8.53 6.77 -5.22
C ASP A 99 9.01 6.42 -6.64
N GLU A 100 10.29 6.64 -6.92
CA GLU A 100 10.93 6.29 -8.20
C GLU A 100 10.85 4.79 -8.50
N ASP A 101 11.05 3.96 -7.49
CA ASP A 101 10.94 2.50 -7.58
C ASP A 101 9.50 1.97 -7.58
N GLU A 102 8.51 2.86 -7.48
CA GLU A 102 7.09 2.57 -7.26
C GLU A 102 6.89 1.52 -6.15
N ALA A 103 7.68 1.64 -5.08
CA ALA A 103 7.76 0.65 -4.02
C ALA A 103 6.45 0.51 -3.23
N TYR A 104 5.58 1.53 -3.29
CA TYR A 104 4.20 1.47 -2.78
C TYR A 104 3.30 0.46 -3.53
N LEU A 105 3.71 -0.03 -4.71
CA LEU A 105 3.03 -1.11 -5.45
C LEU A 105 3.61 -2.50 -5.17
N LYS A 106 4.59 -2.61 -4.25
CA LYS A 106 5.26 -3.86 -3.87
C LYS A 106 4.78 -4.34 -2.50
N PRO A 107 4.70 -5.66 -2.28
CA PRO A 107 4.27 -6.21 -1.00
C PRO A 107 5.26 -5.87 0.12
N LEU A 108 4.74 -5.67 1.33
CA LEU A 108 5.53 -5.45 2.54
C LEU A 108 5.89 -6.79 3.18
N ASN A 109 7.15 -6.95 3.58
CA ASN A 109 7.61 -8.13 4.29
C ASN A 109 7.21 -8.00 5.77
N PRO A 110 6.35 -8.90 6.30
CA PRO A 110 5.88 -8.82 7.68
C PRO A 110 6.98 -9.09 8.73
N GLU A 111 8.13 -9.63 8.34
CA GLU A 111 9.28 -9.83 9.24
C GLU A 111 10.12 -8.55 9.43
N VAL A 112 9.90 -7.52 8.60
CA VAL A 112 10.61 -6.24 8.67
C VAL A 112 9.74 -5.22 9.39
N GLU A 113 10.32 -4.55 10.38
CA GLU A 113 9.67 -3.42 11.03
C GLU A 113 9.87 -2.16 10.18
N TYR A 114 8.75 -1.54 9.79
CA TYR A 114 8.75 -0.34 8.97
C TYR A 114 8.45 0.89 9.81
N PRO A 115 9.15 2.02 9.57
CA PRO A 115 8.79 3.30 10.18
C PRO A 115 7.35 3.68 9.83
N LEU A 116 6.57 4.18 10.80
CA LEU A 116 5.18 4.61 10.59
C LEU A 116 5.06 5.61 9.45
N THR A 117 5.99 6.57 9.38
CA THR A 117 6.06 7.59 8.32
C THR A 117 6.18 6.99 6.91
N LEU A 118 6.89 5.87 6.77
CA LEU A 118 7.02 5.16 5.50
C LEU A 118 5.74 4.39 5.15
N LEU A 119 5.11 3.77 6.14
CA LEU A 119 3.83 3.08 5.95
C LEU A 119 2.75 4.07 5.52
N ASP A 120 2.64 5.21 6.20
CA ASP A 120 1.68 6.28 5.86
C ASP A 120 1.91 6.80 4.45
N PHE A 121 3.17 7.03 4.10
CA PHE A 121 3.56 7.45 2.75
C PHE A 121 3.13 6.45 1.67
N ARG A 122 3.47 5.16 1.85
CA ARG A 122 3.10 4.13 0.88
C ARG A 122 1.59 3.95 0.79
N ILE A 123 0.85 4.06 1.92
CA ILE A 123 -0.61 4.04 1.93
C ILE A 123 -1.17 5.19 1.11
N GLU A 124 -0.72 6.42 1.34
CA GLU A 124 -1.24 7.61 0.66
C GLU A 124 -0.90 7.61 -0.84
N LEU A 125 0.29 7.14 -1.25
CA LEU A 125 0.61 6.98 -2.67
C LEU A 125 -0.24 5.89 -3.35
N LEU A 126 -0.49 4.76 -2.67
CA LEU A 126 -1.36 3.73 -3.22
C LEU A 126 -2.81 4.21 -3.31
N LEU A 127 -3.29 4.97 -2.31
CA LEU A 127 -4.59 5.63 -2.38
C LEU A 127 -4.65 6.62 -3.55
N LEU A 128 -3.61 7.42 -3.77
CA LEU A 128 -3.55 8.33 -4.90
C LEU A 128 -3.66 7.57 -6.24
N HIS A 129 -2.98 6.43 -6.38
CA HIS A 129 -3.10 5.57 -7.56
C HIS A 129 -4.55 5.11 -7.78
N LEU A 130 -5.21 4.63 -6.74
CA LEU A 130 -6.62 4.19 -6.82
C LEU A 130 -7.58 5.36 -7.06
N TYR A 131 -7.28 6.56 -6.57
CA TYR A 131 -8.08 7.76 -6.82
C TYR A 131 -7.94 8.28 -8.25
N MET A 132 -6.79 8.08 -8.89
CA MET A 132 -6.65 8.34 -10.32
C MET A 132 -7.59 7.43 -11.13
N CYS A 133 -7.64 6.14 -10.82
CA CYS A 133 -8.54 5.18 -11.50
C CYS A 133 -10.03 5.53 -11.29
N SER A 134 -10.40 5.85 -10.04
CA SER A 134 -11.78 6.19 -9.67
C SER A 134 -12.18 7.64 -9.97
N LYS A 135 -11.27 8.46 -10.54
CA LYS A 135 -11.45 9.89 -10.83
C LYS A 135 -11.89 10.73 -9.64
N ASN A 136 -11.47 10.37 -8.43
CA ASN A 136 -11.80 11.13 -7.22
C ASN A 136 -10.86 12.34 -7.05
N ILE A 137 -11.16 13.43 -7.75
CA ILE A 137 -10.29 14.62 -7.81
C ILE A 137 -10.08 15.27 -6.45
N ASP A 138 -11.10 15.33 -5.59
CA ASP A 138 -11.01 15.96 -4.29
C ASP A 138 -10.05 15.22 -3.36
N ALA A 139 -10.11 13.88 -3.35
CA ALA A 139 -9.19 13.06 -2.57
C ALA A 139 -7.76 13.17 -3.10
N MET A 140 -7.57 13.17 -4.43
CA MET A 140 -6.25 13.39 -5.04
C MET A 140 -5.66 14.75 -4.63
N LYS A 141 -6.45 15.84 -4.69
CA LYS A 141 -5.99 17.18 -4.31
C LYS A 141 -5.51 17.27 -2.86
N ARG A 142 -6.13 16.53 -1.93
CA ARG A 142 -5.69 16.46 -0.53
C ARG A 142 -4.31 15.81 -0.38
N ILE A 143 -4.08 14.70 -1.09
CA ILE A 143 -2.78 14.00 -1.03
C ILE A 143 -1.71 14.84 -1.74
N ILE A 144 -2.04 15.39 -2.91
CA ILE A 144 -1.14 16.28 -3.65
C ILE A 144 -0.73 17.46 -2.80
N SER A 145 -1.67 18.17 -2.13
CA SER A 145 -1.31 19.34 -1.32
C SER A 145 -0.37 19.01 -0.16
N LYS A 146 -0.53 17.83 0.45
CA LYS A 146 0.36 17.32 1.52
C LYS A 146 1.78 17.07 1.02
N TYR A 147 1.92 16.48 -0.17
CA TYR A 147 3.22 16.05 -0.70
C TYR A 147 3.85 16.98 -1.75
N ARG A 148 3.13 18.02 -2.19
CA ARG A 148 3.57 18.94 -3.27
C ARG A 148 4.96 19.52 -3.05
N ARG A 149 5.28 19.86 -1.81
CA ARG A 149 6.58 20.46 -1.42
C ARG A 149 7.78 19.52 -1.58
N PHE A 150 7.56 18.21 -1.77
CA PHE A 150 8.63 17.22 -1.81
C PHE A 150 9.09 16.84 -3.22
N GLN A 151 8.40 17.32 -4.26
CA GLN A 151 8.75 17.09 -5.68
C GLN A 151 8.91 15.60 -5.99
N LEU A 152 7.82 14.85 -5.78
CA LEU A 152 7.76 13.41 -6.04
C LEU A 152 7.19 13.17 -7.44
N GLY A 153 7.77 12.23 -8.18
CA GLY A 153 7.36 11.93 -9.56
C GLY A 153 5.91 11.45 -9.65
N SER A 154 5.42 10.67 -8.69
CA SER A 154 4.02 10.24 -8.67
C SER A 154 3.04 11.37 -8.42
N ILE A 155 3.45 12.38 -7.65
CA ILE A 155 2.63 13.58 -7.39
C ILE A 155 2.55 14.43 -8.66
N ASP A 156 3.66 14.61 -9.36
CA ASP A 156 3.69 15.35 -10.63
C ASP A 156 2.82 14.66 -11.70
N LYS A 157 2.89 13.33 -11.81
CA LYS A 157 2.00 12.52 -12.67
C LYS A 157 0.52 12.76 -12.32
N ALA A 158 0.18 12.79 -11.03
CA ALA A 158 -1.20 13.00 -10.58
C ALA A 158 -1.70 14.43 -10.86
N ILE A 159 -0.83 15.45 -10.75
CA ILE A 159 -1.17 16.84 -11.11
C ILE A 159 -1.50 16.93 -12.61
N GLN A 160 -0.63 16.40 -13.47
CA GLN A 160 -0.85 16.38 -14.92
C GLN A 160 -2.13 15.62 -15.29
N TYR A 161 -2.45 14.54 -14.56
CA TYR A 161 -3.69 13.79 -14.76
C TYR A 161 -4.93 14.63 -14.45
N ILE A 162 -4.93 15.39 -13.35
CA ILE A 162 -6.05 16.28 -13.00
C ILE A 162 -6.21 17.38 -14.04
N GLU A 163 -5.11 18.02 -14.45
CA GLU A 163 -5.13 19.08 -15.47
C GLU A 163 -5.77 18.58 -16.78
N ARG A 164 -5.37 17.39 -17.25
CA ARG A 164 -5.95 16.76 -18.45
C ARG A 164 -7.43 16.44 -18.32
N ILE A 165 -7.92 16.07 -17.12
CA ILE A 165 -9.35 15.82 -16.94
C ILE A 165 -10.11 17.14 -17.03
N GLN A 166 -9.62 18.19 -16.36
CA GLN A 166 -10.28 19.50 -16.32
C GLN A 166 -10.27 20.22 -17.68
N GLU A 167 -9.31 19.93 -18.56
CA GLU A 167 -9.28 20.45 -19.93
C GLU A 167 -10.27 19.74 -20.88
N ASN A 168 -10.74 18.55 -20.53
CA ASN A 168 -11.63 17.72 -21.36
C ASN A 168 -13.09 17.68 -20.85
N GLU A 169 -13.42 18.44 -19.81
CA GLU A 169 -14.77 18.66 -19.27
C GLU A 169 -15.34 20.01 -19.73
#